data_AF-F2U2L0-F1
#
_entry.id   AF-F2U2L0-F1
#
_cell.length_a   1.000
_cell.length_b   1.000
_cell.length_c   1.000
_cell.angle_alpha   90.00
_cell.angle_beta   90.00
_cell.angle_gamma   90.00
#
_symmetry.space_group_name_H-M   'P 1'
#
loop_
_entity.id
_entity.type
_entity.pdbx_description
1 polymer ?
#
loop_
_entity_poly.entity_id
_entity_poly.type
_entity_poly.pdbx_seq_one_letter_code
_entity_poly.pdbx_strand_id
1 'polypeptide(L)'
;MGGRLLVPCAVCRVPCAPAPTSSVPDPLTTPTTAAMAKSKNHTAHNQNYKAHKNGLKKPKLRLVRSLKGRDPKLVRNMRFAKKGSIRAARKEAARQAYLARAGSKKTESK
;
A
#
# COMPACT_ATOMS: atom_id res chain seq x y z
N MET A 1 27.14 0.40 23.22
CA MET A 1 27.26 1.87 23.20
C MET A 1 26.10 2.41 22.34
N GLY A 2 24.84 2.39 22.75
CA GLY A 2 24.32 2.93 24.00
C GLY A 2 24.26 4.46 23.89
N GLY A 3 23.29 5.01 23.17
CA GLY A 3 23.17 6.46 22.96
C GLY A 3 21.75 6.87 22.62
N ARG A 4 20.84 6.76 23.60
CA ARG A 4 19.53 7.42 23.57
C ARG A 4 19.78 8.92 23.63
N LEU A 5 19.41 9.66 22.58
CA LEU A 5 19.33 11.11 22.63
C LEU A 5 18.18 11.50 23.56
N LEU A 6 18.55 11.87 24.79
CA LEU A 6 17.67 12.52 25.75
C LEU A 6 17.54 13.98 25.33
N VAL A 7 16.31 14.41 25.05
CA VAL A 7 15.95 15.82 24.81
C VAL A 7 15.93 16.55 26.16
N PRO A 8 16.67 17.64 26.37
CA PRO A 8 16.45 18.50 27.53
C PRO A 8 15.35 19.55 27.29
N CYS A 9 14.52 19.70 28.33
CA CYS A 9 13.36 20.58 28.47
C CYS A 9 13.67 22.08 28.63
N ALA A 10 12.56 22.85 28.72
CA ALA A 10 12.37 24.24 29.17
C ALA A 10 12.40 25.26 28.02
N VAL A 11 11.45 26.20 27.86
CA VAL A 11 11.13 27.28 28.80
C VAL A 11 9.73 27.87 28.48
N CYS A 12 8.67 27.42 29.14
CA CYS A 12 7.43 28.22 29.26
C CYS A 12 7.46 28.88 30.64
N ARG A 13 8.10 30.05 30.74
CA ARG A 13 8.08 30.91 31.93
C ARG A 13 6.75 31.66 31.97
N VAL A 14 5.83 31.26 32.85
CA VAL A 14 4.68 32.08 33.25
C VAL A 14 4.71 32.25 34.78
N PRO A 15 4.65 33.49 35.31
CA PRO A 15 4.58 33.73 36.75
C PRO A 15 3.18 33.42 37.29
N CYS A 16 3.15 32.65 38.37
CA CYS A 16 1.98 32.28 39.16
C CYS A 16 1.57 33.43 40.09
N ALA A 17 0.29 33.82 40.10
CA ALA A 17 -0.28 34.78 41.04
C ALA A 17 -0.86 34.06 42.29
N PRO A 18 -0.82 34.68 43.49
CA PRO A 18 -1.23 34.04 44.74
C PRO A 18 -2.75 33.93 44.90
N ALA A 19 -3.16 32.86 45.57
CA ALA A 19 -4.54 32.43 45.79
C ALA A 19 -5.38 33.39 46.66
N PRO A 20 -6.70 33.50 46.43
CA PRO A 20 -7.64 33.88 47.48
C PRO A 20 -8.03 32.66 48.32
N THR A 21 -7.75 32.77 49.62
CA THR A 21 -8.32 31.94 50.67
C THR A 21 -9.83 32.21 50.80
N SER A 22 -10.66 31.20 50.60
CA SER A 22 -11.97 31.13 51.25
C SER A 22 -12.30 29.68 51.61
N SER A 23 -12.20 29.43 52.91
CA SER A 23 -12.66 28.29 53.68
C SER A 23 -14.13 27.96 53.49
N VAL A 24 -14.44 26.78 52.96
CA VAL A 24 -15.24 25.72 53.62
C VAL A 24 -15.28 24.45 52.74
N PRO A 25 -14.89 23.26 53.26
CA PRO A 25 -15.36 21.99 52.73
C PRO A 25 -16.64 21.55 53.48
N ASP A 26 -17.77 21.47 52.78
CA ASP A 26 -18.98 20.81 53.29
C ASP A 26 -18.70 19.30 53.50
N PRO A 27 -18.96 18.72 54.69
CA PRO A 27 -18.53 17.37 55.02
C PRO A 27 -19.56 16.27 54.73
N LEU A 28 -20.48 16.44 53.78
CA LEU A 28 -21.49 15.41 53.45
C LEU A 28 -21.96 15.47 51.99
N THR A 29 -21.16 14.96 51.04
CA THR A 29 -21.69 14.33 49.82
C THR A 29 -20.62 13.47 49.12
N THR A 30 -20.57 12.22 49.59
CA THR A 30 -20.21 11.01 48.85
C THR A 30 -18.85 10.96 48.14
N PRO A 31 -17.87 10.14 48.61
CA PRO A 31 -17.05 9.45 47.64
C PRO A 31 -18.01 8.54 46.88
N THR A 32 -18.38 8.91 45.65
CA THR A 32 -18.97 7.96 44.72
C THR A 32 -17.91 6.88 44.54
N THR A 33 -17.96 5.85 45.39
CA THR A 33 -17.44 4.52 45.10
C THR A 33 -18.28 4.00 43.94
N ALA A 34 -18.11 4.63 42.77
CA ALA A 34 -18.45 4.04 41.51
C ALA A 34 -17.49 2.86 41.42
N ALA A 35 -17.94 1.72 41.93
CA ALA A 35 -17.40 0.42 41.60
C ALA A 35 -17.01 0.51 40.12
N MET A 36 -15.73 0.30 39.80
CA MET A 36 -15.25 0.33 38.41
C MET A 36 -16.23 -0.51 37.60
N ALA A 37 -17.14 0.18 36.91
CA ALA A 37 -18.25 -0.47 36.25
C ALA A 37 -17.60 -1.17 35.07
N LYS A 38 -17.41 -2.48 35.19
CA LYS A 38 -16.66 -3.28 34.22
C LYS A 38 -17.32 -3.06 32.86
N SER A 39 -16.67 -2.27 32.01
CA SER A 39 -17.08 -2.08 30.63
C SER A 39 -16.77 -3.34 29.84
N LYS A 40 -17.47 -3.57 28.74
CA LYS A 40 -17.16 -4.70 27.86
C LYS A 40 -15.79 -4.50 27.21
N ASN A 41 -14.88 -5.44 27.42
CA ASN A 41 -13.49 -5.33 26.97
C ASN A 41 -13.30 -5.57 25.45
N HIS A 42 -14.24 -6.25 24.77
CA HIS A 42 -14.15 -6.51 23.33
C HIS A 42 -15.53 -6.76 22.69
N THR A 43 -15.75 -6.29 21.46
CA THR A 43 -16.95 -6.56 20.67
C THR A 43 -16.68 -6.55 19.16
N ALA A 44 -17.22 -7.55 18.46
CA ALA A 44 -17.22 -7.63 17.00
C ALA A 44 -18.62 -7.35 16.37
N HIS A 45 -19.60 -6.93 17.18
CA HIS A 45 -21.02 -6.89 16.81
C HIS A 45 -21.31 -6.11 15.52
N ASN A 46 -20.70 -4.93 15.35
CA ASN A 46 -20.95 -4.06 14.20
C ASN A 46 -19.85 -4.15 13.11
N GLN A 47 -18.90 -5.09 13.24
CA GLN A 47 -17.78 -5.17 12.31
C GLN A 47 -18.23 -5.70 10.95
N ASN A 48 -19.04 -6.76 10.95
CA ASN A 48 -19.56 -7.36 9.72
C ASN A 48 -20.49 -6.39 8.98
N TYR A 49 -21.39 -5.71 9.70
CA TYR A 49 -22.30 -4.74 9.10
C TYR A 49 -21.55 -3.59 8.40
N LYS A 50 -20.50 -3.04 9.04
CA LYS A 50 -19.63 -2.02 8.42
C LYS A 50 -18.86 -2.55 7.22
N ALA A 51 -18.35 -3.79 7.28
CA ALA A 51 -17.64 -4.42 6.16
C ALA A 51 -18.56 -4.66 4.95
N HIS A 52 -19.82 -5.05 5.21
CA HIS A 52 -20.82 -5.26 4.16
C HIS A 52 -21.42 -3.95 3.61
N LYS A 53 -21.45 -2.86 4.38
CA LYS A 53 -21.92 -1.53 3.92
C LYS A 53 -21.20 -1.07 2.64
N ASN A 54 -19.89 -1.28 2.56
CA ASN A 54 -19.08 -0.97 1.38
C ASN A 54 -18.95 -2.16 0.41
N GLY A 55 -19.41 -3.34 0.85
CA GLY A 55 -19.26 -4.62 0.17
C GLY A 55 -17.84 -5.18 0.27
N LEU A 56 -17.73 -6.46 0.63
CA LEU A 56 -16.46 -7.20 0.58
C LEU A 56 -16.11 -7.52 -0.88
N LYS A 57 -15.33 -6.64 -1.53
CA LYS A 57 -14.92 -6.83 -2.93
C LYS A 57 -13.77 -7.83 -3.04
N LYS A 58 -13.94 -8.81 -3.94
CA LYS A 58 -12.86 -9.74 -4.30
C LYS A 58 -11.76 -9.00 -5.06
N PRO A 59 -10.47 -9.38 -4.91
CA PRO A 59 -9.39 -8.79 -5.70
C PRO A 59 -9.63 -9.02 -7.19
N LYS A 60 -9.36 -8.01 -8.01
CA LYS A 60 -9.58 -8.08 -9.46
C LYS A 60 -8.63 -9.09 -10.09
N LEU A 61 -9.19 -10.06 -10.82
CA LEU A 61 -8.42 -10.98 -11.65
C LEU A 61 -8.03 -10.27 -12.96
N ARG A 62 -6.74 -10.31 -13.30
CA ARG A 62 -6.24 -9.90 -14.62
C ARG A 62 -5.85 -11.14 -15.41
N LEU A 63 -6.08 -11.14 -16.73
CA LEU A 63 -5.69 -12.24 -17.63
C LEU A 63 -4.21 -12.62 -17.49
N VAL A 64 -3.35 -11.62 -17.27
CA VAL A 64 -1.91 -11.83 -17.02
C VAL A 64 -1.52 -11.34 -15.63
N ARG A 65 -0.84 -12.21 -14.89
CA ARG A 65 -0.29 -11.94 -13.55
C ARG A 65 1.12 -11.36 -13.67
N SER A 66 1.56 -10.65 -12.64
CA SER A 66 2.95 -10.16 -12.56
C SER A 66 3.94 -11.32 -12.48
N LEU A 67 5.13 -11.14 -13.06
CA LEU A 67 6.24 -12.12 -13.01
C LEU A 67 7.09 -12.01 -11.72
N LYS A 68 6.68 -11.18 -10.75
CA LYS A 68 7.39 -10.99 -9.48
C LYS A 68 7.29 -12.28 -8.64
N GLY A 69 8.42 -12.72 -8.10
CA GLY A 69 8.51 -13.96 -7.31
C GLY A 69 8.69 -15.24 -8.14
N ARG A 70 8.75 -15.16 -9.47
CA ARG A 70 9.15 -16.30 -10.31
C ARG A 70 10.66 -16.50 -10.24
N ASP A 71 11.12 -17.74 -10.42
CA ASP A 71 12.55 -18.08 -10.44
C ASP A 71 13.36 -17.12 -11.33
N PRO A 72 14.38 -16.44 -10.78
CA PRO A 72 15.25 -15.54 -11.52
C PRO A 72 15.88 -16.16 -12.78
N LYS A 73 16.24 -17.46 -12.76
CA LYS A 73 16.86 -18.13 -13.93
C LYS A 73 15.87 -18.19 -15.10
N LEU A 74 14.64 -18.61 -14.81
CA LEU A 74 13.56 -18.66 -15.78
C LEU A 74 13.18 -17.27 -16.33
N VAL A 75 13.13 -16.25 -15.47
CA VAL A 75 12.83 -14.88 -15.90
C VAL A 75 13.92 -14.31 -16.81
N ARG A 76 15.20 -14.56 -16.49
CA ARG A 76 16.33 -14.14 -17.35
C ARG A 76 16.24 -14.78 -18.73
N ASN A 77 16.06 -16.10 -18.81
CA ASN A 77 15.93 -16.79 -20.09
C ASN A 77 14.74 -16.29 -20.92
N MET A 78 13.57 -16.15 -20.30
CA MET A 78 12.37 -15.64 -20.99
C MET A 78 12.58 -14.24 -21.58
N ARG A 79 13.35 -13.36 -20.92
CA ARG A 79 13.70 -12.04 -21.45
C ARG A 79 14.54 -12.15 -22.72
N PHE A 80 15.56 -13.02 -22.72
CA PHE A 80 16.40 -13.26 -23.89
C PHE A 80 15.63 -13.92 -25.04
N ALA A 81 14.80 -14.92 -24.74
CA ALA A 81 13.95 -15.59 -25.74
C ALA A 81 13.01 -14.59 -26.44
N LYS A 82 12.27 -13.77 -25.68
CA LYS A 82 11.39 -12.74 -26.26
C LYS A 82 12.16 -11.73 -27.11
N LYS A 83 13.33 -11.28 -26.66
CA LYS A 83 14.20 -10.38 -27.43
C LYS A 83 14.67 -11.02 -28.74
N GLY A 84 15.02 -12.31 -28.71
CA GLY A 84 15.39 -13.10 -29.89
C GLY A 84 14.26 -13.22 -30.90
N SER A 85 13.05 -13.59 -30.45
CA SER A 85 11.87 -13.73 -31.30
C SER A 85 11.51 -12.43 -32.02
N ILE A 86 11.56 -11.28 -31.33
CA ILE A 86 11.31 -9.97 -31.95
C ILE A 86 12.34 -9.66 -33.05
N ARG A 87 13.63 -9.96 -32.82
CA ARG A 87 14.67 -9.74 -33.82
C ARG A 87 14.49 -10.66 -35.04
N ALA A 88 14.13 -11.93 -34.81
CA ALA A 88 13.87 -12.89 -35.88
C ALA A 88 12.66 -12.44 -36.73
N ALA A 89 11.55 -12.08 -36.09
CA ALA A 89 10.35 -11.58 -36.75
C ALA A 89 10.64 -10.34 -37.62
N ARG A 90 11.45 -9.39 -37.13
CA ARG A 90 11.87 -8.22 -37.92
C ARG A 90 12.69 -8.60 -39.17
N LYS A 91 13.61 -9.55 -39.04
CA LYS A 91 14.41 -10.03 -40.18
C LYS A 91 13.54 -10.77 -41.20
N GLU A 92 12.57 -11.53 -40.73
CA GLU A 92 11.62 -12.22 -41.58
C GLU A 92 10.70 -11.26 -42.31
N ALA A 93 10.14 -10.26 -41.61
CA ALA A 93 9.36 -9.20 -42.23
C ALA A 93 10.16 -8.42 -43.28
N ALA A 94 11.43 -8.11 -43.02
CA ALA A 94 12.30 -7.47 -44.00
C ALA A 94 12.57 -8.36 -45.23
N ARG A 95 12.76 -9.67 -45.02
CA ARG A 95 12.89 -10.65 -46.11
C ARG A 95 11.60 -10.75 -46.94
N GLN A 96 10.44 -10.82 -46.28
CA GLN A 96 9.15 -10.85 -46.96
C GLN A 96 8.89 -9.55 -47.76
N ALA A 97 9.23 -8.39 -47.21
CA ALA A 97 9.14 -7.11 -47.92
C ALA A 97 10.06 -7.04 -49.15
N TYR A 98 11.28 -7.57 -49.04
CA TYR A 98 12.19 -7.70 -50.18
C TYR A 98 11.61 -8.60 -51.28
N LEU A 99 11.08 -9.77 -50.91
CA LEU A 99 10.45 -10.70 -51.84
C LEU A 99 9.22 -10.09 -52.52
N ALA A 100 8.37 -9.39 -51.76
CA ALA A 100 7.21 -8.70 -52.30
C ALA A 100 7.61 -7.62 -53.33
N ARG A 101 8.67 -6.84 -53.05
CA ARG A 101 9.19 -5.82 -53.96
C ARG A 101 9.93 -6.39 -55.17
N ALA A 102 10.57 -7.54 -55.03
CA ALA A 102 11.16 -8.27 -56.15
C ALA A 102 10.09 -8.90 -57.05
N GLY A 103 8.97 -9.34 -56.48
CA GLY A 103 7.82 -9.87 -57.20
C GLY A 103 7.08 -8.82 -58.04
N SER A 104 6.90 -7.59 -57.52
CA SER A 104 6.17 -6.52 -58.22
C SER A 104 6.88 -6.01 -59.48
N LYS A 105 8.21 -6.00 -59.52
CA LYS A 105 8.98 -5.60 -60.71
C LYS A 105 8.86 -6.60 -61.88
N LYS A 106 8.51 -7.85 -61.58
CA LYS A 106 8.36 -8.91 -62.59
C LYS A 106 7.01 -8.86 -63.31
N THR A 107 6.01 -8.24 -62.69
CA THR A 107 4.66 -8.07 -63.25
C THR A 107 4.50 -6.83 -64.13
N GLU A 108 5.39 -5.85 -64.04
CA GLU A 108 5.36 -4.60 -64.84
C GLU A 108 6.09 -4.71 -66.20
N SER A 109 6.85 -5.79 -66.45
CA SER A 109 7.71 -5.95 -67.63
C SER A 109 7.11 -6.81 -68.75
N LYS A 110 5.78 -7.04 -68.77
CA LYS A 110 5.09 -7.81 -69.82
C LYS A 110 4.07 -6.95 -70.55
#